data_AF-A0A3M8L0Q5-F1
#
_entry.id   AF-A0A3M8L0Q5-F1
#
_cell.length_a   1.000
_cell.length_b   1.000
_cell.length_c   1.000
_cell.angle_alpha   90.00
_cell.angle_beta   90.00
_cell.angle_gamma   90.00
#
_symmetry.space_group_name_H-M   'P 1'
#
loop_
_entity.id
_entity.type
_entity.pdbx_description
1 polymer ?
#
loop_
_entity_poly.entity_id
_entity_poly.type
_entity_poly.pdbx_seq_one_letter_code
_entity_poly.pdbx_strand_id
1 'polypeptide(L)'
;MTETTDAGGDGLDASQIEFVTRGVTPAEVAAVTAVLNAMLHEQAEHLRKRPEPVPSRWAERERLVRQSIRPGPGSWRNFSG
;
A
#
# COMPACT_ATOMS: atom_id res chain seq x y z
N MET A 1 -32.98 22.39 -16.03
CA MET A 1 -31.59 22.54 -15.58
C MET A 1 -31.43 21.64 -14.36
N THR A 2 -31.18 20.35 -14.59
CA THR A 2 -30.98 19.37 -13.52
C THR A 2 -29.48 19.19 -13.37
N GLU A 3 -28.89 19.83 -12.38
CA GLU A 3 -27.52 19.55 -11.95
C GLU A 3 -27.50 18.16 -11.32
N THR A 4 -27.11 17.16 -12.11
CA THR A 4 -26.54 15.92 -11.57
C THR A 4 -25.12 16.29 -11.11
N THR A 5 -24.98 16.67 -9.85
CA THR A 5 -23.66 16.75 -9.21
C THR A 5 -23.13 15.33 -9.09
N ASP A 6 -22.33 14.95 -10.07
CA ASP A 6 -21.39 13.84 -10.00
C ASP A 6 -20.31 14.21 -8.98
N ALA A 7 -20.57 13.94 -7.70
CA ALA A 7 -19.55 13.91 -6.66
C ALA A 7 -18.82 12.56 -6.69
N GLY A 8 -18.40 12.10 -7.87
CA GLY A 8 -17.39 11.04 -8.02
C GLY A 8 -16.00 11.65 -7.87
N GLY A 9 -15.07 11.12 -7.08
CA GLY A 9 -15.09 9.87 -6.32
C GLY A 9 -13.72 9.65 -5.67
N ASP A 10 -13.33 10.55 -4.77
CA ASP A 10 -12.03 10.48 -4.07
C ASP A 10 -12.15 9.94 -2.63
N GLY A 11 -13.37 9.62 -2.19
CA GLY A 11 -13.68 9.07 -0.87
C GLY A 11 -14.83 8.05 -0.92
N LEU A 12 -14.86 7.17 0.08
CA LEU A 12 -15.91 6.19 0.34
C LEU A 12 -17.25 6.89 0.61
N ASP A 13 -18.29 6.44 -0.09
CA ASP A 13 -19.68 6.76 0.18
C ASP A 13 -20.34 5.69 1.07
N ALA A 14 -21.33 6.09 1.87
CA ALA A 14 -22.06 5.19 2.75
C ALA A 14 -22.81 4.08 2.00
N SER A 15 -23.18 4.30 0.73
CA SER A 15 -23.80 3.28 -0.13
C SER A 15 -22.88 2.10 -0.43
N GLN A 16 -21.57 2.25 -0.23
CA GLN A 16 -20.55 1.23 -0.45
C GLN A 16 -20.25 0.41 0.82
N ILE A 17 -20.90 0.73 1.95
CA ILE A 17 -20.64 0.12 3.25
C ILE A 17 -21.88 -0.64 3.72
N GLU A 18 -21.74 -1.94 3.99
CA GLU A 18 -22.80 -2.75 4.59
C GLU A 18 -22.72 -2.71 6.13
N PHE A 19 -23.80 -2.26 6.77
CA PHE A 19 -23.94 -2.27 8.23
C PHE A 19 -24.73 -3.50 8.68
N VAL A 20 -24.04 -4.50 9.22
CA VAL A 20 -24.66 -5.76 9.68
C VAL A 20 -25.41 -5.59 11.02
N THR A 21 -25.05 -4.57 11.80
CA THR A 21 -25.69 -4.26 13.09
C THR A 21 -27.08 -3.65 12.87
N ARG A 22 -28.06 -4.06 13.67
CA ARG A 22 -29.41 -3.47 13.63
C ARG A 22 -29.43 -2.12 14.33
N GLY A 23 -30.26 -1.21 13.81
CA GLY A 23 -30.54 0.07 14.48
C GLY A 23 -29.43 1.11 14.37
N VAL A 24 -28.52 0.99 13.40
CA VAL A 24 -27.47 2.00 13.15
C VAL A 24 -28.13 3.32 12.76
N THR A 25 -27.79 4.36 13.48
CA THR A 25 -28.32 5.71 13.28
C THR A 25 -27.59 6.43 12.14
N PRO A 26 -28.19 7.46 11.51
CA PRO A 26 -27.52 8.24 10.47
C PRO A 26 -26.21 8.90 10.96
N ALA A 27 -26.16 9.29 12.24
CA ALA A 27 -24.96 9.86 12.85
C ALA A 27 -23.82 8.84 12.96
N GLU A 28 -24.15 7.59 13.32
CA GLU A 28 -23.15 6.50 13.37
C GLU A 28 -22.66 6.11 11.98
N VAL A 29 -23.56 6.06 10.98
CA VAL A 29 -23.16 5.86 9.57
C VAL A 29 -22.18 6.94 9.13
N ALA A 30 -22.49 8.21 9.40
CA ALA A 30 -21.62 9.33 9.05
C ALA A 30 -20.27 9.27 9.78
N ALA A 31 -20.26 8.95 11.07
CA ALA A 31 -19.05 8.82 11.86
C ALA A 31 -18.12 7.72 11.32
N VAL A 32 -18.66 6.51 11.06
CA VAL A 32 -17.89 5.39 10.52
C VAL A 32 -17.35 5.72 9.13
N THR A 33 -18.19 6.29 8.27
CA THR A 33 -17.78 6.68 6.91
C THR A 33 -16.68 7.73 6.94
N ALA A 34 -16.75 8.71 7.84
CA ALA A 34 -15.72 9.74 8.02
C ALA A 34 -14.38 9.14 8.50
N VAL A 35 -14.42 8.20 9.44
CA VAL A 35 -13.21 7.51 9.95
C VAL A 35 -12.55 6.71 8.84
N LEU A 36 -13.31 5.92 8.08
CA LEU A 36 -12.77 5.13 6.97
C LEU A 36 -12.17 6.03 5.88
N ASN A 37 -12.83 7.15 5.56
CA ASN A 37 -12.29 8.14 4.63
C ASN A 37 -10.98 8.77 5.12
N ALA A 38 -10.90 9.13 6.41
CA ALA A 38 -9.68 9.67 6.98
C ALA A 38 -8.51 8.68 6.89
N MET A 39 -8.77 7.39 7.18
CA MET A 39 -7.76 6.33 7.05
C MET A 39 -7.32 6.13 5.60
N LEU A 40 -8.26 6.13 4.65
CA LEU A 40 -7.94 5.97 3.23
C LEU A 40 -7.11 7.15 2.72
N HIS A 41 -7.45 8.37 3.14
CA HIS A 41 -6.69 9.56 2.80
C HIS A 41 -5.27 9.50 3.37
N GLU A 42 -5.10 9.08 4.62
CA GLU A 42 -3.78 8.89 5.23
C GLU A 42 -2.94 7.86 4.48
N GLN A 43 -3.55 6.73 4.07
CA GLN A 43 -2.84 5.73 3.27
C GLN A 43 -2.42 6.26 1.90
N ALA A 44 -3.29 7.00 1.22
CA ALA A 44 -2.97 7.64 -0.05
C ALA A 44 -1.80 8.63 0.10
N GLU A 45 -1.82 9.43 1.15
CA GLU A 45 -0.73 10.36 1.49
C GLU A 45 0.57 9.63 1.80
N HIS A 46 0.52 8.51 2.53
CA HIS A 46 1.70 7.70 2.81
C HIS A 46 2.32 7.13 1.53
N LEU A 47 1.49 6.67 0.58
CA LEU A 47 1.96 6.19 -0.72
C LEU A 47 2.58 7.31 -1.56
N ARG A 48 1.98 8.51 -1.56
CA ARG A 48 2.54 9.69 -2.24
C ARG A 48 3.88 10.13 -1.65
N LYS A 49 4.03 10.05 -0.33
CA LYS A 49 5.27 10.43 0.39
C LYS A 49 6.34 9.35 0.34
N ARG A 50 6.01 8.12 -0.03
CA ARG A 50 7.00 7.05 -0.13
C ARG A 50 7.95 7.36 -1.29
N PRO A 51 9.25 7.57 -1.03
CA PRO A 51 10.20 7.78 -2.12
C PRO A 51 10.19 6.55 -3.04
N GLU A 52 10.25 6.79 -4.34
CA GLU A 52 10.47 5.69 -5.29
C GLU A 52 11.75 4.95 -4.89
N PRO A 53 11.77 3.61 -4.99
CA PRO A 53 12.97 2.84 -4.70
C PRO A 53 14.06 3.18 -5.74
N VAL A 54 14.91 4.15 -5.40
CA VAL A 54 16.09 4.49 -6.18
C VAL A 54 17.10 3.35 -6.02
N PRO A 55 17.74 2.87 -7.10
CA PRO A 55 18.83 1.89 -7.00
C PRO A 55 19.88 2.38 -6.00
N SER A 56 20.19 1.56 -4.99
CA SER A 56 21.18 1.94 -3.99
C SER A 56 22.58 1.99 -4.61
N ARG A 57 23.46 2.84 -4.07
CA ARG A 57 24.89 2.85 -4.46
C ARG A 57 25.57 1.50 -4.25
N TRP A 58 25.04 0.67 -3.34
CA TRP A 58 25.46 -0.71 -3.18
C TRP A 58 25.03 -1.57 -4.38
N ALA A 59 23.77 -1.52 -4.80
CA ALA A 59 23.27 -2.24 -5.98
C ALA A 59 24.00 -1.84 -7.28
N GLU A 60 24.38 -0.57 -7.41
CA GLU A 60 25.17 -0.07 -8.55
C GLU A 60 26.59 -0.68 -8.59
N ARG A 61 27.24 -0.80 -7.43
CA ARG A 61 28.64 -1.24 -7.30
C ARG A 61 28.78 -2.73 -6.98
N GLU A 62 27.69 -3.43 -6.71
CA GLU A 62 27.66 -4.84 -6.35
C GLU A 62 28.37 -5.72 -7.38
N ARG A 63 28.19 -5.44 -8.68
CA ARG A 63 28.86 -6.18 -9.76
C ARG A 63 30.38 -5.97 -9.81
N LEU A 64 30.87 -4.84 -9.31
CA LEU A 64 32.31 -4.55 -9.26
C LEU A 64 32.98 -5.26 -8.08
N VAL A 65 32.23 -5.50 -7.00
CA VAL A 65 32.73 -6.15 -5.77
C VAL A 65 32.56 -7.66 -5.85
N ARG A 66 31.45 -8.15 -6.41
CA ARG A 66 31.21 -9.58 -6.61
C ARG A 66 32.00 -10.07 -7.82
N GLN A 67 33.23 -10.52 -7.60
CA GLN A 67 33.89 -11.41 -8.56
C GLN A 67 33.17 -12.76 -8.62
N SER A 68 33.15 -13.42 -9.78
CA SER A 68 32.62 -14.78 -9.88
C SER A 68 33.43 -15.68 -8.95
N ILE A 69 32.82 -16.12 -7.84
CA ILE A 69 33.42 -17.15 -6.99
C ILE A 69 33.47 -18.41 -7.84
N ARG A 70 34.67 -18.90 -8.19
CA ARG A 70 34.80 -20.21 -8.83
C ARG A 70 34.77 -21.29 -7.76
N PRO A 71 33.86 -22.27 -7.86
CA PRO A 71 34.00 -23.51 -7.13
C PRO A 71 35.37 -24.13 -7.24
N GLY A 72 36.05 -24.25 -6.11
CA GLY A 72 37.09 -25.26 -5.93
C GLY A 72 36.44 -26.66 -5.88
N PRO A 73 37.17 -27.72 -6.26
CA PRO A 73 36.70 -29.10 -6.08
C PRO A 73 36.26 -29.33 -4.62
N GLY A 74 35.00 -29.76 -4.43
CA GLY A 74 34.41 -30.00 -3.11
C GLY A 74 33.84 -28.77 -2.37
N SER A 75 33.89 -27.55 -2.93
CA SER A 75 33.59 -26.33 -2.16
C SER A 75 32.18 -25.76 -2.32
N TRP A 76 31.34 -26.35 -3.18
CA TRP A 76 29.96 -25.87 -3.36
C TRP A 76 29.02 -26.96 -2.92
N ARG A 77 28.78 -27.00 -1.60
CA ARG A 77 27.54 -27.44 -0.94
C ARG A 77 27.82 -27.57 0.54
N ASN A 78 27.05 -26.84 1.34
CA ASN A 78 26.43 -27.35 2.56
C ASN A 78 25.22 -26.46 2.86
N PHE A 79 24.14 -26.67 2.11
CA PHE A 79 22.80 -26.53 2.67
C PHE A 79 22.32 -27.96 2.91
N SER A 80 22.50 -28.41 4.14
CA SER A 80 21.79 -29.54 4.72
C SER A 80 21.11 -28.99 5.97
N GLY A 81 19.79 -28.83 5.91
CA GLY A 81 18.96 -28.23 6.96
C GLY A 81 18.07 -27.14 6.41
#